data_AF-A0A2N4XHB6-F1
#
_entry.id   AF-A0A2N4XHB6-F1
#
_cell.length_a   1.000
_cell.length_b   1.000
_cell.length_c   1.000
_cell.angle_alpha   90.00
_cell.angle_beta   90.00
_cell.angle_gamma   90.00
#
_symmetry.space_group_name_H-M   'P 1'
#
loop_
_entity.id
_entity.type
_entity.pdbx_description
1 polymer ?
#
loop_
_entity_poly.entity_id
_entity_poly.type
_entity_poly.pdbx_seq_one_letter_code
_entity_poly.pdbx_strand_id
1 'polypeptide(L)'
;MAEVRRSEYDEAGRLKQAKIRATGSYTANGTAISGLQTTDYTYHLRGQLRGINLDGSGNPVPNASQGDLFSYRLDYETAFIYDGNIGKQSWQASNNNAPSGLRSYTFTYDNISRLKSATYSGIGSENFSLPTIN
;
A
#
# COMPACT_ATOMS: atom_id res chain seq x y z
N MET A 1 25.19 2.43 18.35
CA MET A 1 25.28 2.57 16.88
C MET A 1 23.98 3.23 16.40
N ALA A 2 24.05 4.20 15.49
CA ALA A 2 22.90 5.04 15.12
C ALA A 2 22.16 4.48 13.89
N GLU A 3 20.83 4.48 13.96
CA GLU A 3 19.95 4.22 12.81
C GLU A 3 20.19 5.29 11.73
N VAL A 4 20.40 4.87 10.48
CA VAL A 4 20.52 5.80 9.35
C VAL A 4 19.27 5.67 8.49
N ARG A 5 18.48 6.74 8.46
CA ARG A 5 17.36 6.89 7.52
C ARG A 5 17.83 7.69 6.31
N ARG A 6 17.47 7.22 5.11
CA ARG A 6 17.67 7.95 3.86
C ARG A 6 16.33 8.10 3.14
N SER A 7 16.07 9.31 2.67
CA SER A 7 14.91 9.64 1.86
C SER A 7 15.37 10.12 0.50
N GLU A 8 14.67 9.69 -0.54
CA GLU A 8 14.85 10.14 -1.92
C GLU A 8 13.54 10.74 -2.40
N TYR A 9 13.64 11.82 -3.16
CA TYR A 9 12.50 12.59 -3.64
C TYR A 9 12.49 12.60 -5.16
N ASP A 10 11.31 12.74 -5.76
CA ASP A 10 11.17 12.97 -7.19
C ASP A 10 11.43 14.45 -7.58
N GLU A 11 11.35 14.76 -8.86
CA GLU A 11 11.61 16.11 -9.39
C GLU A 11 10.60 17.16 -8.88
N ALA A 12 9.43 16.73 -8.40
CA ALA A 12 8.42 17.57 -7.78
C ALA A 12 8.59 17.70 -6.25
N GLY A 13 9.64 17.10 -5.68
CA GLY A 13 9.92 17.13 -4.25
C GLY A 13 9.07 16.17 -3.42
N ARG A 14 8.37 15.21 -4.04
CA ARG A 14 7.57 14.20 -3.33
C ARG A 14 8.45 13.02 -2.94
N LEU A 15 8.20 12.43 -1.77
CA LEU A 15 8.98 11.29 -1.27
C LEU A 15 8.83 10.09 -2.20
N LYS A 16 9.89 9.70 -2.89
CA LYS A 16 9.92 8.56 -3.81
C LYS A 16 10.32 7.28 -3.10
N GLN A 17 11.29 7.35 -2.20
CA GLN A 17 11.79 6.20 -1.46
C GLN A 17 12.21 6.59 -0.05
N ALA A 18 11.87 5.77 0.93
CA ALA A 18 12.45 5.81 2.26
C ALA A 18 13.17 4.49 2.55
N LYS A 19 14.35 4.55 3.15
CA LYS A 19 15.15 3.37 3.49
C LYS A 19 15.65 3.46 4.93
N ILE A 20 15.38 2.43 5.73
CA ILE A 20 15.88 2.32 7.11
C ILE A 20 17.07 1.39 7.11
N ARG A 21 18.30 1.87 7.35
CA ARG A 21 19.46 0.99 7.41
C ARG A 21 19.73 0.48 8.82
N ALA A 22 19.71 -0.84 9.00
CA ALA A 22 20.19 -1.47 10.22
C ALA A 22 21.71 -1.61 10.18
N THR A 23 22.39 -1.18 11.25
CA THR A 23 23.70 -1.72 11.61
C THR A 23 23.43 -2.86 12.60
N GLY A 24 23.36 -4.11 12.11
CA GLY A 24 23.06 -5.31 12.92
C GLY A 24 21.89 -6.17 12.39
N SER A 25 21.83 -7.44 12.78
CA SER A 25 20.76 -8.40 12.43
C SER A 25 19.59 -8.31 13.42
N TYR A 26 18.36 -8.24 12.90
CA TYR A 26 17.13 -8.34 13.71
C TYR A 26 16.44 -9.68 13.42
N THR A 27 15.55 -10.15 14.29
CA THR A 27 14.78 -11.38 14.08
C THR A 27 13.30 -11.05 14.11
N ALA A 28 12.59 -11.28 13.00
CA ALA A 28 11.12 -11.25 12.94
C ALA A 28 10.61 -12.68 12.77
N ASN A 29 9.65 -13.11 13.59
CA ASN A 29 9.08 -14.47 13.56
C ASN A 29 10.13 -15.60 13.53
N GLY A 30 11.22 -15.47 14.29
CA GLY A 30 12.26 -16.50 14.37
C GLY A 30 13.22 -16.58 13.18
N THR A 31 13.07 -15.71 12.18
CA THR A 31 13.99 -15.61 11.04
C THR A 31 14.90 -14.39 11.21
N ALA A 32 16.21 -14.61 11.18
CA ALA A 32 17.18 -13.52 11.15
C ALA A 32 17.00 -12.73 9.85
N ILE A 33 16.49 -11.51 9.96
CA ILE A 33 16.42 -10.53 8.88
C ILE A 33 17.68 -9.67 8.93
N SER A 34 18.54 -9.85 7.92
CA SER A 34 19.61 -8.91 7.62
C SER A 34 19.07 -7.83 6.67
N GLY A 35 18.78 -6.63 7.17
CA GLY A 35 18.50 -5.45 6.33
C GLY A 35 17.09 -4.89 6.48
N LEU A 36 16.99 -3.57 6.65
CA LEU A 36 16.68 -2.67 5.52
C LEU A 36 15.31 -2.90 4.92
N GLN A 37 14.29 -2.27 5.49
CA GLN A 37 13.06 -2.00 4.76
C GLN A 37 13.30 -0.88 3.76
N THR A 38 12.91 -1.12 2.52
CA THR A 38 12.70 -0.07 1.52
C THR A 38 11.21 0.23 1.46
N THR A 39 10.85 1.50 1.31
CA THR A 39 9.47 1.90 1.11
C THR A 39 9.43 2.80 -0.10
N ASP A 40 8.92 2.25 -1.20
CA ASP A 40 8.78 2.90 -2.48
C ASP A 40 7.38 3.50 -2.61
N TYR A 41 7.30 4.76 -3.02
CA TYR A 41 6.04 5.49 -3.18
C TYR A 41 5.81 5.82 -4.65
N THR A 42 4.56 5.65 -5.08
CA THR A 42 4.10 6.07 -6.40
C THR A 42 2.95 7.04 -6.26
N TYR A 43 2.84 7.96 -7.21
CA TYR A 43 1.86 9.04 -7.17
C TYR A 43 0.97 9.04 -8.40
N HIS A 44 -0.26 9.49 -8.20
CA HIS A 44 -1.20 9.82 -9.27
C HIS A 44 -0.72 11.08 -10.01
N LEU A 45 -1.16 11.27 -11.26
CA LEU A 45 -0.81 12.47 -12.05
C LEU A 45 -1.17 13.79 -11.34
N ARG A 46 -2.19 13.78 -10.48
CA ARG A 46 -2.62 14.93 -9.64
C ARG A 46 -1.81 15.10 -8.34
N GLY A 47 -0.75 14.33 -8.13
CA GLY A 47 0.10 14.43 -6.94
C GLY A 47 -0.32 13.61 -5.73
N GLN A 48 -1.50 12.99 -5.77
CA GLN A 48 -2.02 12.15 -4.68
C GLN A 48 -1.26 10.82 -4.62
N LEU A 49 -1.17 10.19 -3.44
CA LEU A 49 -0.55 8.86 -3.31
C LEU A 49 -1.31 7.85 -4.18
N ARG A 50 -0.59 7.09 -5.01
CA ARG A 50 -1.15 5.98 -5.80
C ARG A 50 -0.81 4.62 -5.21
N GLY A 51 0.35 4.49 -4.57
CA GLY A 51 0.67 3.25 -3.89
C GLY A 51 2.00 3.24 -3.18
N ILE A 52 2.19 2.18 -2.40
CA ILE A 52 3.36 1.88 -1.60
C ILE A 52 3.83 0.48 -1.98
N ASN A 53 5.12 0.31 -2.26
CA ASN A 53 5.76 -0.98 -2.57
C ASN A 53 5.02 -1.77 -3.66
N LEU A 54 4.57 -1.09 -4.70
CA LEU A 54 3.93 -1.74 -5.84
C LEU A 54 4.97 -2.48 -6.69
N ASP A 55 4.56 -3.59 -7.31
CA ASP A 55 5.39 -4.26 -8.32
C ASP A 55 5.53 -3.39 -9.59
N GLY A 56 6.35 -3.83 -10.54
CA GLY A 56 6.56 -3.13 -11.82
C GLY A 56 5.29 -2.96 -12.67
N SER A 57 4.23 -3.73 -12.39
CA SER A 57 2.92 -3.62 -13.04
C SER A 57 1.93 -2.76 -12.24
N GLY A 58 2.35 -2.23 -11.08
CA GLY A 58 1.50 -1.44 -10.19
C GLY A 58 0.56 -2.27 -9.32
N ASN A 59 0.83 -3.55 -9.07
CA ASN A 59 0.04 -4.39 -8.16
C ASN A 59 0.59 -4.34 -6.73
N PRO A 60 -0.27 -4.43 -5.70
CA PRO A 60 0.18 -4.37 -4.32
C PRO A 60 0.77 -5.71 -3.85
N VAL A 61 2.00 -6.01 -4.26
CA VAL A 61 2.70 -7.26 -3.92
C VAL A 61 4.02 -6.94 -3.20
N PRO A 62 4.17 -7.25 -1.90
CA PRO A 62 5.40 -6.99 -1.16
C PRO A 62 6.60 -7.74 -1.77
N ASN A 63 7.72 -7.05 -1.97
CA ASN A 63 8.96 -7.64 -2.45
C ASN A 63 9.86 -8.08 -1.29
N ALA A 64 10.00 -9.40 -1.10
CA ALA A 64 10.86 -9.99 -0.08
C ALA A 64 12.33 -9.55 -0.20
N SER A 65 12.84 -9.31 -1.42
CA SER A 65 14.23 -8.88 -1.65
C SER A 65 14.49 -7.44 -1.18
N GLN A 66 13.43 -6.65 -1.02
CA GLN A 66 13.50 -5.26 -0.53
C GLN A 66 13.10 -5.13 0.96
N GLY A 67 12.76 -6.25 1.61
CA GLY A 67 12.30 -6.26 2.99
C GLY A 67 10.89 -5.69 3.16
N ASP A 68 10.05 -5.74 2.12
CA ASP A 68 8.71 -5.18 2.19
C ASP A 68 7.81 -6.01 3.10
N LEU A 69 7.32 -5.38 4.17
CA LEU A 69 6.34 -5.97 5.07
C LEU A 69 4.90 -5.72 4.59
N PHE A 70 4.72 -4.79 3.67
CA PHE A 70 3.42 -4.29 3.24
C PHE A 70 3.50 -3.68 1.83
N SER A 71 2.39 -3.77 1.11
CA SER A 71 2.18 -3.13 -0.18
C SER A 71 0.73 -2.66 -0.31
N TYR A 72 0.52 -1.50 -0.93
CA TYR A 72 -0.77 -0.80 -0.96
C TYR A 72 -1.00 -0.05 -2.27
N ARG A 73 -2.22 -0.09 -2.77
CA ARG A 73 -2.65 0.60 -3.99
C ARG A 73 -3.94 1.36 -3.73
N LEU A 74 -3.97 2.59 -4.23
CA LEU A 74 -5.16 3.42 -4.38
C LEU A 74 -5.50 3.53 -5.86
N ASP A 75 -6.70 3.07 -6.20
CA ASP A 75 -7.29 3.22 -7.52
C ASP A 75 -8.25 4.40 -7.51
N TYR A 76 -7.95 5.36 -8.38
CA TYR A 76 -8.79 6.50 -8.70
C TYR A 76 -9.47 6.24 -10.06
N GLU A 77 -10.42 7.09 -10.47
CA GLU A 77 -11.05 7.01 -11.81
C GLU A 77 -11.80 5.71 -12.10
N THR A 78 -12.22 5.00 -11.05
CA THR A 78 -13.05 3.80 -11.21
C THR A 78 -14.52 4.18 -11.36
N ALA A 79 -15.29 3.41 -12.12
CA ALA A 79 -16.74 3.58 -12.24
C ALA A 79 -17.19 5.02 -12.61
N PHE A 80 -16.44 5.68 -13.49
CA PHE A 80 -16.69 7.04 -13.97
C PHE A 80 -16.57 8.15 -12.91
N ILE A 81 -15.87 7.90 -11.81
CA ILE A 81 -15.63 8.88 -10.74
C ILE A 81 -14.27 9.54 -10.96
N TYR A 82 -14.24 10.72 -11.58
CA TYR A 82 -13.01 11.44 -11.97
C TYR A 82 -12.68 12.65 -11.08
N ASP A 83 -13.40 12.82 -9.98
CA ASP A 83 -13.31 13.95 -9.05
C ASP A 83 -12.16 13.83 -8.01
N GLY A 84 -11.37 12.76 -8.10
CA GLY A 84 -10.29 12.47 -7.16
C GLY A 84 -10.70 11.61 -5.97
N ASN A 85 -11.95 11.15 -5.91
CA ASN A 85 -12.33 10.12 -4.95
C ASN A 85 -11.58 8.81 -5.22
N ILE A 86 -11.29 8.09 -4.14
CA ILE A 86 -10.71 6.75 -4.20
C ILE A 86 -11.84 5.78 -4.51
N GLY A 87 -11.74 5.11 -5.64
CA GLY A 87 -12.69 4.11 -6.07
C GLY A 87 -12.43 2.73 -5.48
N LYS A 88 -11.16 2.39 -5.28
CA LYS A 88 -10.75 1.15 -4.62
C LYS A 88 -9.44 1.33 -3.90
N GLN A 89 -9.29 0.66 -2.76
CA GLN A 89 -8.00 0.44 -2.14
C GLN A 89 -7.71 -1.05 -2.09
N SER A 90 -6.46 -1.44 -2.30
CA SER A 90 -6.03 -2.83 -2.17
C SER A 90 -4.69 -2.93 -1.48
N TRP A 91 -4.51 -3.97 -0.67
CA TRP A 91 -3.30 -4.16 0.12
C TRP A 91 -2.96 -5.62 0.31
N GLN A 92 -1.69 -5.85 0.59
CA GLN A 92 -1.18 -7.16 0.94
C GLN A 92 -0.02 -6.98 1.94
N ALA A 93 -0.05 -7.75 3.02
CA ALA A 93 1.06 -7.82 3.95
C ALA A 93 2.01 -8.96 3.55
N SER A 94 3.17 -8.98 4.18
CA SER A 94 4.11 -10.10 4.11
C SER A 94 4.05 -10.87 5.43
N ASN A 95 3.93 -12.20 5.35
CA ASN A 95 4.10 -13.11 6.47
C ASN A 95 5.25 -14.05 6.14
N ASN A 96 6.32 -14.04 6.95
CA ASN A 96 7.54 -14.81 6.72
C ASN A 96 8.10 -14.65 5.29
N ASN A 97 8.21 -13.40 4.83
CA ASN A 97 8.70 -13.04 3.50
C ASN A 97 7.83 -13.53 2.32
N ALA A 98 6.59 -13.95 2.59
CA ALA A 98 5.63 -14.35 1.57
C ALA A 98 4.37 -13.47 1.61
N PRO A 99 3.80 -13.07 0.46
CA PRO A 99 2.58 -12.28 0.41
C PRO A 99 1.39 -13.00 1.08
N SER A 100 0.70 -12.35 2.02
CA SER A 100 -0.36 -12.95 2.86
C SER A 100 -1.77 -12.93 2.24
N GLY A 101 -1.85 -12.89 0.91
CA GLY A 101 -3.08 -12.73 0.14
C GLY A 101 -3.63 -11.30 0.05
N LEU A 102 -4.23 -10.99 -1.09
CA LEU A 102 -4.76 -9.67 -1.44
C LEU A 102 -6.05 -9.37 -0.69
N ARG A 103 -6.16 -8.15 -0.18
CA ARG A 103 -7.38 -7.59 0.39
C ARG A 103 -7.71 -6.28 -0.28
N SER A 104 -8.98 -5.91 -0.32
CA SER A 104 -9.43 -4.65 -0.90
C SER A 104 -10.75 -4.16 -0.34
N TYR A 105 -10.95 -2.85 -0.46
CA TYR A 105 -12.27 -2.23 -0.40
C TYR A 105 -12.55 -1.54 -1.74
N THR A 106 -13.75 -1.75 -2.27
CA THR A 106 -14.29 -0.95 -3.38
C THR A 106 -15.34 0.00 -2.82
N PHE A 107 -15.23 1.27 -3.15
CA PHE A 107 -16.05 2.33 -2.59
C PHE A 107 -17.10 2.80 -3.61
N THR A 108 -18.26 3.21 -3.10
CA THR A 108 -19.26 3.92 -3.90
C THR A 108 -19.61 5.23 -3.21
N TYR A 109 -20.07 6.20 -4.00
CA TYR A 109 -20.39 7.54 -3.54
C TYR A 109 -21.75 7.96 -4.06
N ASP A 110 -22.38 8.93 -3.40
CA ASP A 110 -23.53 9.62 -3.96
C ASP A 110 -23.12 10.75 -4.92
N ASN A 111 -24.11 11.43 -5.48
CA ASN A 111 -23.90 12.46 -6.51
C ASN A 111 -23.18 13.73 -6.00
N ILE A 112 -22.93 13.83 -4.69
CA ILE A 112 -22.17 14.95 -4.09
C ILE A 112 -20.91 14.44 -3.36
N SER A 113 -20.38 13.30 -3.80
CA SER A 113 -19.08 12.75 -3.38
C SER A 113 -19.03 12.31 -1.91
N ARG A 114 -20.16 11.95 -1.30
CA ARG A 114 -20.19 11.34 0.04
C ARG A 114 -20.17 9.82 -0.08
N LEU A 115 -19.36 9.18 0.76
CA LEU A 115 -19.20 7.72 0.79
C LEU A 115 -20.54 7.03 1.10
N LYS A 116 -20.96 6.10 0.25
CA LYS A 116 -22.22 5.34 0.35
C LYS A 116 -22.03 3.91 0.81
N SER A 117 -20.95 3.27 0.38
CA SER A 117 -20.61 1.89 0.77
C SER A 117 -19.13 1.60 0.62
N ALA A 118 -18.67 0.55 1.31
CA ALA A 118 -17.34 -0.03 1.17
C ALA A 118 -17.47 -1.56 1.11
N THR A 119 -17.32 -2.14 -0.08
CA THR A 119 -17.39 -3.59 -0.28
C THR A 119 -16.02 -4.21 -0.06
N TYR A 120 -15.91 -5.10 0.92
CA TYR A 120 -14.67 -5.80 1.25
C TYR A 120 -14.51 -7.06 0.38
N SER A 121 -13.28 -7.30 -0.07
CA SER A 121 -12.84 -8.59 -0.61
C SER A 121 -11.51 -8.95 0.04
N GLY A 122 -11.42 -10.13 0.64
CA GLY A 122 -10.21 -10.59 1.33
C GLY A 122 -10.02 -12.09 1.19
N ILE A 123 -9.32 -12.69 2.14
CA ILE A 123 -8.97 -14.10 2.09
C ILE A 123 -9.87 -14.96 2.99
N GLY A 124 -10.07 -16.22 2.60
CA GLY A 124 -10.85 -17.17 3.39
C GLY A 124 -12.28 -16.67 3.63
N SER A 125 -12.65 -16.57 4.90
CA SER A 125 -14.00 -16.14 5.33
C SER A 125 -14.06 -14.68 5.79
N GLU A 126 -13.02 -13.88 5.55
CA GLU A 126 -13.03 -12.46 5.92
C GLU A 126 -14.13 -11.70 5.17
N ASN A 127 -14.99 -11.00 5.90
CA ASN A 127 -15.94 -10.05 5.33
C ASN A 127 -16.17 -8.89 6.29
N PHE A 128 -15.66 -7.73 5.93
CA PHE A 128 -15.79 -6.48 6.68
C PHE A 128 -16.51 -5.40 5.86
N SER A 129 -17.40 -5.82 4.96
CA SER A 129 -18.14 -4.91 4.09
C SER A 129 -19.08 -4.00 4.88
N LEU A 130 -19.16 -2.74 4.46
CA LEU A 130 -20.14 -1.76 4.93
C LEU A 130 -21.09 -1.44 3.75
N PRO A 131 -22.22 -2.15 3.63
CA PRO A 131 -23.09 -2.05 2.45
C PRO A 131 -23.82 -0.71 2.36
N THR A 132 -24.06 -0.05 3.50
CA THR A 132 -24.67 1.28 3.58
C THR A 132 -23.97 2.08 4.67
N ILE A 133 -23.55 3.28 4.32
CA ILE A 133 -23.02 4.28 5.25
C ILE A 133 -24.02 5.45 5.23
N ASN A 134 -24.46 5.85 6.42
CA ASN A 134 -25.45 6.91 6.64
C ASN A 134 -24.77 8.23 6.94
#